data_AF-A0A933ADD4-F1
#
_entry.id   AF-A0A933ADD4-F1
#
_cell.length_a   1.000
_cell.length_b   1.000
_cell.length_c   1.000
_cell.angle_alpha   90.00
_cell.angle_beta   90.00
_cell.angle_gamma   90.00
#
_symmetry.space_group_name_H-M   'P 1'
#
loop_
_entity.id
_entity.type
_entity.pdbx_description
1 polymer ?
#
loop_
_entity_poly.entity_id
_entity_poly.type
_entity_poly.pdbx_seq_one_letter_code
_entity_poly.pdbx_strand_id
1 'polypeptide(L)'
;MPYPTLYPEVNALLDNLLSAVKKTLGDDFVGMYLHGSLALGDFTPNRSDIDFVVVTANAISDKTFSALQDMHARVATSGLPMATELEGAYVPLNDLRGNKSDKASYPHIDSGSGETLRIQPYGSWWVVERHIFREHGIILVGPAPTTFAPSVLPDELQQAVMEILHQHWAPMLHDPVKLRQAGYQVYAVLTMCRILYTFQHGTIISKSSAATWAAQSLPEYMKALVTKALAWRNCKPFDNLNATLELVRYTLAHAHTRPPH
;
A
#
# COMPACT_ATOMS: atom_id res chain seq x y z
N MET A 1 10.85 -12.01 18.40
CA MET A 1 11.95 -11.32 17.70
C MET A 1 12.19 -9.99 18.41
N PRO A 2 13.43 -9.59 18.69
CA PRO A 2 13.71 -8.31 19.38
C PRO A 2 13.48 -7.07 18.50
N TYR A 3 13.31 -7.25 17.19
CA TYR A 3 13.09 -6.16 16.22
C TYR A 3 11.83 -6.41 15.37
N PRO A 4 11.18 -5.35 14.86
CA PRO A 4 9.93 -5.48 14.11
C PRO A 4 10.11 -6.11 12.73
N THR A 5 11.29 -5.98 12.12
CA THR A 5 11.58 -6.56 10.79
C THR A 5 12.92 -7.30 10.77
N LEU A 6 13.16 -8.08 9.70
CA LEU A 6 14.44 -8.75 9.44
C LEU A 6 15.53 -7.82 8.87
N TYR A 7 15.21 -6.54 8.61
CA TYR A 7 16.08 -5.61 7.91
C TYR A 7 16.63 -4.55 8.88
N PRO A 8 17.92 -4.62 9.27
CA PRO A 8 18.48 -3.72 10.28
C PRO A 8 18.36 -2.24 9.93
N GLU A 9 18.57 -1.89 8.66
CA GLU A 9 18.47 -0.52 8.16
C GLU A 9 17.04 0.04 8.27
N VAL A 10 16.04 -0.79 7.94
CA VAL A 10 14.61 -0.44 8.11
C VAL A 10 14.30 -0.25 9.59
N ASN A 11 14.77 -1.15 10.47
CA ASN A 11 14.54 -1.01 11.91
C ASN A 11 15.13 0.29 12.46
N ALA A 12 16.34 0.69 12.03
CA ALA A 12 16.95 1.95 12.45
C ALA A 12 16.14 3.19 12.00
N LEU A 13 15.62 3.16 10.77
CA LEU A 13 14.72 4.20 10.27
C LEU A 13 13.39 4.24 11.05
N LEU A 14 12.82 3.08 11.34
CA LEU A 14 11.58 2.96 12.11
C LEU A 14 11.74 3.46 13.55
N ASP A 15 12.87 3.19 14.19
CA ASP A 15 13.17 3.71 15.53
C ASP A 15 13.27 5.25 15.52
N ASN A 16 13.93 5.80 14.48
CA ASN A 16 14.02 7.25 14.29
C ASN A 16 12.64 7.88 14.06
N LEU A 17 11.85 7.31 13.13
CA LEU A 17 10.50 7.77 12.80
C LEU A 17 9.57 7.67 14.01
N LEU A 18 9.54 6.54 14.71
CA LEU A 18 8.70 6.32 15.88
C LEU A 18 9.01 7.32 17.00
N SER A 19 10.29 7.57 17.27
CA SER A 19 10.72 8.57 18.26
C SER A 19 10.27 9.97 17.87
N ALA A 20 10.44 10.34 16.60
CA ALA A 20 10.04 11.65 16.08
C ALA A 20 8.51 11.83 16.10
N VAL A 21 7.75 10.81 15.70
CA VAL A 21 6.29 10.81 15.72
C VAL A 21 5.76 10.96 17.15
N LYS A 22 6.27 10.16 18.10
CA LYS A 22 5.88 10.27 19.51
C LYS A 22 6.14 11.67 20.07
N LYS A 23 7.30 12.26 19.75
CA LYS A 23 7.63 13.62 20.17
C LYS A 23 6.69 14.67 19.58
N THR A 24 6.32 14.53 18.31
CA THR A 24 5.45 15.50 17.62
C THR A 24 4.00 15.39 18.07
N LEU A 25 3.50 14.17 18.32
CA LEU A 25 2.10 13.93 18.69
C LEU A 25 1.83 14.03 20.20
N GLY A 26 2.81 13.72 21.04
CA GLY A 26 2.62 13.70 22.49
C GLY A 26 1.49 12.76 22.90
N ASP A 27 0.53 13.27 23.67
CA ASP A 27 -0.61 12.51 24.20
C ASP A 27 -1.59 12.05 23.11
N ASP A 28 -1.54 12.64 21.90
CA ASP A 28 -2.37 12.19 20.78
C ASP A 28 -1.83 10.90 20.12
N PHE A 29 -0.63 10.42 20.46
CA PHE A 29 -0.09 9.17 19.92
C PHE A 29 -0.76 7.94 20.55
N VAL A 30 -1.41 7.12 19.74
CA VAL A 30 -2.02 5.84 20.18
C VAL A 30 -1.17 4.64 19.78
N GLY A 31 -0.67 4.63 18.55
CA GLY A 31 0.13 3.52 18.07
C GLY A 31 0.76 3.77 16.69
N MET A 32 1.72 2.93 16.35
CA MET A 32 2.37 2.91 15.03
C MET A 32 2.56 1.47 14.58
N TYR A 33 2.26 1.23 13.32
CA TYR A 33 2.16 -0.10 12.72
C TYR A 33 2.74 -0.08 11.31
N LEU A 34 3.24 -1.23 10.86
CA LEU A 34 3.59 -1.44 9.45
C LEU A 34 2.50 -2.26 8.77
N HIS A 35 2.28 -2.01 7.48
CA HIS A 35 1.44 -2.84 6.63
C HIS A 35 2.15 -3.17 5.32
N GLY A 36 1.37 -3.41 4.27
CA GLY A 36 1.84 -3.59 2.91
C GLY A 36 2.90 -4.69 2.77
N SER A 37 3.99 -4.40 2.06
CA SER A 37 4.94 -5.45 1.65
C SER A 37 5.70 -6.08 2.83
N LEU A 38 6.00 -5.31 3.89
CA LEU A 38 6.64 -5.84 5.11
C LEU A 38 5.70 -6.80 5.85
N ALA A 39 4.43 -6.41 6.03
CA ALA A 39 3.41 -7.24 6.68
C ALA A 39 3.08 -8.52 5.89
N LEU A 40 3.11 -8.45 4.56
CA LEU A 40 2.79 -9.58 3.68
C LEU A 40 4.01 -10.46 3.34
N GLY A 41 5.19 -10.18 3.91
CA GLY A 41 6.40 -10.96 3.69
C GLY A 41 6.98 -10.85 2.27
N ASP A 42 6.73 -9.73 1.58
CA ASP A 42 7.10 -9.50 0.17
C ASP A 42 7.94 -8.23 -0.01
N PHE A 43 8.52 -7.72 1.08
CA PHE A 43 9.38 -6.54 1.07
C PHE A 43 10.69 -6.83 0.34
N THR A 44 11.04 -5.96 -0.61
CA THR A 44 12.31 -6.00 -1.33
C THR A 44 13.06 -4.69 -1.08
N PRO A 45 14.21 -4.71 -0.37
CA PRO A 45 15.00 -3.50 -0.14
C PRO A 45 15.30 -2.74 -1.43
N ASN A 46 15.21 -1.40 -1.38
CA ASN A 46 15.42 -0.48 -2.51
C ASN A 46 14.41 -0.63 -3.68
N ARG A 47 13.32 -1.38 -3.48
CA ARG A 47 12.23 -1.53 -4.47
C ARG A 47 10.86 -1.33 -3.83
N SER A 48 10.72 -1.75 -2.59
CA SER A 48 9.53 -1.55 -1.78
C SER A 48 9.64 -0.26 -0.98
N ASP A 49 8.51 0.41 -0.88
CA ASP A 49 8.14 1.37 0.15
C ASP A 49 8.11 0.72 1.55
N ILE A 50 8.15 1.57 2.56
CA ILE A 50 7.94 1.24 3.97
C ILE A 50 6.58 1.82 4.35
N ASP A 51 5.57 0.99 4.17
CA ASP A 51 4.17 1.25 4.51
C ASP A 51 3.95 1.34 6.02
N PHE A 52 3.47 2.48 6.53
CA PHE A 52 3.13 2.66 7.94
C PHE A 52 1.78 3.36 8.17
N VAL A 53 1.17 3.06 9.32
CA VAL A 53 0.01 3.82 9.83
C VAL A 53 0.31 4.26 11.25
N VAL A 54 0.12 5.55 11.50
CA VAL A 54 0.10 6.12 12.86
C VAL A 54 -1.35 6.31 13.28
N VAL A 55 -1.73 5.68 14.38
CA VAL A 55 -3.05 5.85 14.98
C VAL A 55 -2.98 6.98 15.99
N THR A 56 -3.93 7.91 15.89
CA THR A 56 -4.01 9.08 16.75
C THR A 56 -5.25 9.05 17.62
N ALA A 57 -5.22 9.70 18.78
CA ALA A 57 -6.39 9.77 19.67
C ALA A 57 -7.50 10.62 19.01
N ASN A 58 -7.10 11.73 18.39
CA ASN A 58 -7.97 12.73 17.79
C ASN A 58 -7.52 13.09 16.37
N ALA A 59 -8.34 13.87 15.67
CA ALA A 59 -7.96 14.50 14.41
C ALA A 59 -6.73 15.41 14.58
N ILE A 60 -5.84 15.39 13.59
CA ILE A 60 -4.62 16.21 13.59
C ILE A 60 -4.99 17.68 13.38
N SER A 61 -4.57 18.54 14.32
CA SER A 61 -4.70 20.00 14.18
C SER A 61 -3.75 20.56 13.11
N ASP A 62 -4.06 21.73 12.54
CA ASP A 62 -3.19 22.40 11.55
C ASP A 62 -1.76 22.62 12.09
N LYS A 63 -1.64 23.00 13.37
CA LYS A 63 -0.34 23.18 14.03
C LYS A 63 0.45 21.87 14.09
N THR A 64 -0.22 20.78 14.46
CA THR A 64 0.39 19.44 14.52
C THR A 64 0.74 18.96 13.11
N PHE A 65 -0.11 19.22 12.12
CA PHE A 65 0.14 18.90 10.72
C PHE A 65 1.41 19.59 10.20
N SER A 66 1.58 20.90 10.42
CA SER A 66 2.82 21.59 10.06
C SER A 66 4.05 21.03 10.79
N ALA A 67 3.91 20.69 12.07
CA ALA A 67 5.00 20.06 12.81
C ALA A 67 5.37 18.66 12.28
N LEU A 68 4.39 17.90 11.79
CA LEU A 68 4.61 16.61 11.11
C LEU A 68 5.28 16.80 9.75
N GLN A 69 4.92 17.83 8.98
CA GLN A 69 5.62 18.18 7.74
C GLN A 69 7.11 18.44 7.99
N ASP A 70 7.43 19.31 8.96
CA ASP A 70 8.81 19.61 9.34
C ASP A 70 9.55 18.36 9.86
N MET A 71 8.83 17.48 10.56
CA MET A 71 9.38 16.22 11.05
C MET A 71 9.75 15.29 9.90
N HIS A 72 8.85 15.07 8.93
CA HIS A 72 9.13 14.24 7.76
C HIS A 72 10.27 14.81 6.92
N ALA A 73 10.35 16.13 6.75
CA ALA A 73 11.47 16.76 6.07
C ALA A 73 12.82 16.43 6.75
N ARG A 74 12.87 16.47 8.09
CA ARG A 74 14.09 16.09 8.85
C ARG A 74 14.42 14.61 8.70
N VAL A 75 13.42 13.72 8.75
CA VAL A 75 13.61 12.27 8.57
C VAL A 75 14.17 11.99 7.17
N ALA A 76 13.60 12.59 6.13
CA ALA A 76 14.06 12.43 4.75
C ALA A 76 15.53 12.87 4.57
N THR A 77 15.99 13.86 5.33
CA THR A 77 17.38 14.34 5.30
C THR A 77 18.31 13.70 6.35
N SER A 78 17.85 12.68 7.08
CA SER A 78 18.61 12.08 8.19
C SER A 78 19.86 11.30 7.75
N GLY A 79 19.97 10.96 6.47
CA GLY A 79 21.01 10.09 5.93
C GLY A 79 20.80 8.60 6.23
N LEU A 80 19.69 8.24 6.87
CA LEU A 80 19.31 6.84 7.06
C LEU A 80 18.91 6.21 5.72
N PRO A 81 19.29 4.94 5.45
CA PRO A 81 18.84 4.24 4.27
C PRO A 81 17.31 4.21 4.19
N MET A 82 16.78 4.35 2.97
CA MET A 82 15.34 4.31 2.68
C MET A 82 14.50 5.41 3.35
N ALA A 83 15.11 6.49 3.86
CA ALA A 83 14.38 7.58 4.53
C ALA A 83 13.36 8.29 3.63
N THR A 84 13.52 8.22 2.31
CA THR A 84 12.58 8.73 1.31
C THR A 84 11.53 7.72 0.89
N GLU A 85 11.64 6.46 1.31
CA GLU A 85 10.73 5.37 0.89
C GLU A 85 9.58 5.17 1.88
N LEU A 86 9.36 6.10 2.81
CA LEU A 86 8.27 6.06 3.77
C LEU A 86 6.95 6.43 3.08
N GLU A 87 5.95 5.58 3.22
CA GLU A 87 4.59 5.82 2.75
C GLU A 87 3.62 5.54 3.89
N GLY A 88 2.73 6.49 4.21
CA GLY A 88 1.85 6.27 5.34
C GLY A 88 0.96 7.41 5.75
N ALA A 89 0.02 7.08 6.64
CA ALA A 89 -1.07 7.95 7.07
C ALA A 89 -1.16 8.14 8.59
N TYR A 90 -1.73 9.27 9.00
CA TYR A 90 -2.07 9.58 10.39
C TYR A 90 -3.59 9.56 10.57
N VAL A 91 -4.12 8.53 11.25
CA VAL A 91 -5.55 8.23 11.25
C VAL A 91 -6.11 8.20 12.68
N PRO A 92 -7.19 8.94 12.98
CA PRO A 92 -7.85 8.87 14.28
C PRO A 92 -8.39 7.48 14.60
N LEU A 93 -8.22 7.04 15.85
CA LEU A 93 -8.68 5.75 16.34
C LEU A 93 -10.19 5.55 16.13
N ASN A 94 -10.97 6.62 16.29
CA ASN A 94 -12.42 6.56 16.10
C ASN A 94 -12.81 6.21 14.65
N ASP A 95 -12.05 6.70 13.68
CA ASP A 95 -12.33 6.46 12.26
C ASP A 95 -11.94 5.04 11.85
N LEU A 96 -10.90 4.49 12.50
CA LEU A 96 -10.52 3.08 12.37
C LEU A 96 -11.53 2.10 12.97
N ARG A 97 -12.38 2.55 13.92
CA ARG A 97 -13.43 1.72 14.56
C ARG A 97 -14.70 1.55 13.73
N GLY A 98 -14.75 2.13 12.52
CA GLY A 98 -15.91 2.04 11.64
C GLY A 98 -16.88 3.22 11.76
N ASN A 99 -16.58 4.23 12.58
CA ASN A 99 -17.35 5.48 12.67
C ASN A 99 -16.98 6.46 11.55
N LYS A 100 -16.82 5.96 10.32
CA LYS A 100 -16.22 6.69 9.21
C LYS A 100 -17.21 7.65 8.56
N SER A 101 -16.74 8.86 8.23
CA SER A 101 -17.39 9.75 7.27
C SER A 101 -16.94 9.43 5.83
N ASP A 102 -17.86 9.46 4.87
CA ASP A 102 -17.55 9.29 3.43
C ASP A 102 -16.59 10.35 2.87
N LYS A 103 -16.34 11.41 3.63
CA LYS A 103 -15.46 12.53 3.26
C LYS A 103 -14.19 12.62 4.12
N ALA A 104 -13.85 11.56 4.85
CA ALA A 104 -12.65 11.58 5.68
C ALA A 104 -11.39 11.82 4.82
N SER A 105 -10.50 12.66 5.31
CA SER A 105 -9.20 12.94 4.70
C SER A 105 -8.16 12.99 5.80
N TYR A 106 -6.97 12.45 5.55
CA TYR A 106 -5.93 12.32 6.56
C TYR A 106 -4.59 12.86 6.06
N PRO A 107 -3.72 13.30 6.97
CA PRO A 107 -2.32 13.51 6.66
C PRO A 107 -1.69 12.22 6.12
N HIS A 108 -1.13 12.31 4.92
CA HIS A 108 -0.50 11.21 4.19
C HIS A 108 0.80 11.67 3.54
N ILE A 109 1.83 10.82 3.60
CA ILE A 109 3.08 10.99 2.86
C ILE A 109 3.22 9.83 1.88
N ASP A 110 3.56 10.15 0.63
CA ASP A 110 3.86 9.13 -0.38
C ASP A 110 5.36 8.85 -0.36
N SER A 111 5.75 7.65 -0.78
CA SER A 111 7.17 7.33 -0.98
C SER A 111 7.76 8.14 -2.14
N GLY A 112 8.96 8.70 -1.93
CA GLY A 112 9.73 9.38 -2.96
C GLY A 112 10.55 10.57 -2.46
N SER A 113 11.65 10.84 -3.18
CA SER A 113 12.47 12.04 -2.96
C SER A 113 11.67 13.31 -3.27
N GLY A 114 11.56 14.21 -2.29
CA GLY A 114 10.87 15.49 -2.42
C GLY A 114 9.38 15.43 -2.07
N GLU A 115 8.86 14.27 -1.68
CA GLU A 115 7.50 14.14 -1.16
C GLU A 115 7.33 14.88 0.17
N THR A 116 6.14 15.43 0.37
CA THR A 116 5.77 16.13 1.60
C THR A 116 4.41 15.64 2.10
N LEU A 117 4.23 15.68 3.41
CA LEU A 117 2.96 15.32 4.05
C LEU A 117 1.86 16.26 3.53
N ARG A 118 0.78 15.66 3.05
CA ARG A 118 -0.39 16.33 2.45
C ARG A 118 -1.67 15.74 3.00
N ILE A 119 -2.76 16.48 2.92
CA ILE A 119 -4.09 15.93 3.24
C ILE A 119 -4.58 15.17 2.01
N GLN A 120 -4.85 13.87 2.16
CA GLN A 120 -5.40 13.03 1.10
C GLN A 120 -6.78 12.48 1.48
N PRO A 121 -7.71 12.41 0.52
CA PRO A 121 -9.02 11.81 0.77
C PRO A 121 -8.91 10.31 1.00
N TYR A 122 -9.80 9.79 1.84
CA TYR A 122 -9.97 8.37 2.05
C TYR A 122 -10.56 7.72 0.80
N GLY A 123 -9.69 7.09 0.01
CA GLY A 123 -10.08 6.35 -1.19
C GLY A 123 -10.28 4.85 -0.96
N SER A 124 -10.63 4.15 -2.04
CA SER A 124 -10.80 2.69 -2.07
C SER A 124 -9.51 1.94 -1.75
N TRP A 125 -8.34 2.56 -1.99
CA TRP A 125 -7.03 2.05 -1.55
C TRP A 125 -6.96 1.80 -0.05
N TRP A 126 -7.59 2.67 0.74
CA TRP A 126 -7.60 2.51 2.18
C TRP A 126 -8.36 1.26 2.64
N VAL A 127 -9.38 0.80 1.90
CA VAL A 127 -10.09 -0.44 2.25
C VAL A 127 -9.13 -1.63 2.16
N VAL A 128 -8.27 -1.64 1.14
CA VAL A 128 -7.21 -2.64 0.96
C VAL A 128 -6.13 -2.52 2.04
N GLU A 129 -5.66 -1.31 2.32
CA GLU A 129 -4.66 -1.05 3.36
C GLU A 129 -5.17 -1.44 4.75
N ARG A 130 -6.40 -1.07 5.10
CA ARG A 130 -7.06 -1.43 6.37
C ARG A 130 -7.14 -2.94 6.55
N HIS A 131 -7.46 -3.68 5.50
CA HIS A 131 -7.46 -5.15 5.54
C HIS A 131 -6.07 -5.69 5.85
N ILE A 132 -5.04 -5.25 5.12
CA ILE A 132 -3.66 -5.71 5.36
C ILE A 132 -3.18 -5.31 6.76
N PHE A 133 -3.42 -4.06 7.15
CA PHE A 133 -3.12 -3.52 8.47
C PHE A 133 -3.77 -4.34 9.58
N ARG A 134 -5.05 -4.72 9.42
CA ARG A 134 -5.79 -5.48 10.42
C ARG A 134 -5.30 -6.93 10.53
N GLU A 135 -5.18 -7.62 9.41
CA GLU A 135 -4.94 -9.07 9.38
C GLU A 135 -3.45 -9.44 9.46
N HIS A 136 -2.57 -8.56 8.98
CA HIS A 136 -1.15 -8.84 8.79
C HIS A 136 -0.22 -7.78 9.40
N GLY A 137 -0.77 -6.68 9.93
CA GLY A 137 0.02 -5.54 10.37
C GLY A 137 1.06 -5.89 11.44
N ILE A 138 2.27 -5.34 11.28
CA ILE A 138 3.33 -5.48 12.27
C ILE A 138 3.18 -4.36 13.29
N ILE A 139 2.99 -4.72 14.55
CA ILE A 139 2.83 -3.77 15.65
C ILE A 139 4.21 -3.29 16.09
N LEU A 140 4.51 -1.99 15.92
CA LEU A 140 5.66 -1.39 16.62
C LEU A 140 5.27 -1.03 18.05
N VAL A 141 4.19 -0.26 18.19
CA VAL A 141 3.65 0.19 19.49
C VAL A 141 2.15 0.36 19.37
N GLY A 142 1.40 -0.05 20.40
CA GLY A 142 -0.05 0.14 20.50
C GLY A 142 -0.83 -1.17 20.61
N PRO A 143 -2.17 -1.11 20.76
CA PRO A 143 -3.01 -2.29 20.81
C PRO A 143 -3.03 -3.03 19.46
N ALA A 144 -3.35 -4.33 19.48
CA ALA A 144 -3.47 -5.09 18.24
C ALA A 144 -4.62 -4.54 17.36
N PRO A 145 -4.42 -4.34 16.03
CA PRO A 145 -5.44 -3.81 15.13
C PRO A 145 -6.79 -4.54 15.20
N THR A 146 -6.78 -5.86 15.37
CA THR A 146 -7.98 -6.69 15.50
C THR A 146 -8.87 -6.35 16.69
N THR A 147 -8.35 -5.62 17.69
CA THR A 147 -9.10 -5.21 18.89
C THR A 147 -9.94 -3.95 18.69
N PHE A 148 -9.72 -3.19 17.62
CA PHE A 148 -10.43 -1.94 17.37
C PHE A 148 -10.89 -1.75 15.92
N ALA A 149 -10.17 -2.31 14.94
CA ALA A 149 -10.57 -2.22 13.54
C ALA A 149 -11.54 -3.36 13.20
N PRO A 150 -12.74 -3.08 12.65
CA PRO A 150 -13.64 -4.11 12.16
C PRO A 150 -13.02 -4.84 10.97
N SER A 151 -13.33 -6.12 10.83
CA SER A 151 -12.92 -6.90 9.66
C SER A 151 -13.51 -6.31 8.38
N VAL A 152 -12.73 -6.33 7.30
CA VAL A 152 -13.21 -5.95 5.97
C VAL A 152 -13.84 -7.18 5.33
N LEU A 153 -15.08 -7.06 4.88
CA LEU A 153 -15.78 -8.17 4.25
C LEU A 153 -15.25 -8.42 2.84
N PRO A 154 -15.31 -9.67 2.33
CA PRO A 154 -14.91 -10.00 0.96
C PRO A 154 -15.52 -9.08 -0.12
N ASP A 155 -16.81 -8.79 -0.01
CA ASP A 155 -17.53 -7.93 -0.95
C ASP A 155 -17.03 -6.48 -0.91
N GLU A 156 -16.66 -5.97 0.27
CA GLU A 156 -16.08 -4.63 0.42
C GLU A 156 -14.70 -4.56 -0.25
N LEU A 157 -13.88 -5.61 -0.11
CA LEU A 157 -12.58 -5.70 -0.77
C LEU A 157 -12.71 -5.76 -2.29
N GLN A 158 -13.63 -6.60 -2.79
CA GLN A 158 -13.89 -6.74 -4.22
C GLN A 158 -14.38 -5.42 -4.82
N GLN A 159 -15.31 -4.75 -4.14
CA GLN A 159 -15.79 -3.43 -4.54
C GLN A 159 -14.65 -2.40 -4.58
N ALA A 160 -13.80 -2.38 -3.55
CA ALA A 160 -12.68 -1.46 -3.47
C ALA A 160 -11.65 -1.66 -4.61
N VAL A 161 -11.28 -2.92 -4.92
CA VAL A 161 -10.35 -3.17 -6.04
C VAL A 161 -10.98 -2.90 -7.40
N MET A 162 -12.30 -3.07 -7.54
CA MET A 162 -13.03 -2.65 -8.74
C MET A 162 -12.97 -1.13 -8.93
N GLU A 163 -13.23 -0.36 -7.88
CA GLU A 163 -13.12 1.10 -7.93
C GLU A 163 -11.70 1.56 -8.26
N ILE A 164 -10.68 0.95 -7.64
CA ILE A 164 -9.27 1.18 -7.98
C ILE A 164 -9.02 0.93 -9.47
N LEU A 165 -9.52 -0.19 -9.99
CA LEU A 165 -9.35 -0.58 -11.39
C LEU A 165 -9.98 0.44 -12.35
N HIS A 166 -11.19 0.91 -12.07
CA HIS A 166 -11.86 1.90 -12.90
C HIS A 166 -11.27 3.31 -12.78
N GLN A 167 -10.89 3.74 -11.58
CA GLN A 167 -10.43 5.11 -11.34
C GLN A 167 -8.95 5.31 -11.65
N HIS A 168 -8.11 4.29 -11.44
CA HIS A 168 -6.66 4.43 -11.60
C HIS A 168 -6.13 3.71 -12.84
N TRP A 169 -6.61 2.49 -13.12
CA TRP A 169 -6.02 1.65 -14.16
C TRP A 169 -6.68 1.81 -15.53
N ALA A 170 -8.01 1.95 -15.59
CA ALA A 170 -8.72 2.16 -16.85
C ALA A 170 -8.26 3.43 -17.62
N PRO A 171 -8.00 4.58 -16.97
CA PRO A 171 -7.47 5.76 -17.66
C PRO A 171 -6.11 5.51 -18.34
N MET A 172 -5.28 4.62 -17.81
CA MET A 172 -3.97 4.29 -18.38
C MET A 172 -4.07 3.53 -19.71
N LEU A 173 -5.24 3.00 -20.07
CA LEU A 173 -5.49 2.41 -21.39
C LEU A 173 -5.52 3.47 -22.50
N HIS A 174 -5.79 4.73 -22.14
CA HIS A 174 -5.80 5.86 -23.05
C HIS A 174 -4.53 6.70 -22.94
N ASP A 175 -3.98 6.85 -21.72
CA ASP A 175 -2.72 7.53 -21.47
C ASP A 175 -1.72 6.62 -20.72
N PRO A 176 -0.95 5.78 -21.45
CA PRO A 176 -0.05 4.80 -20.85
C PRO A 176 1.33 5.38 -20.50
N VAL A 177 1.50 6.70 -20.37
CA VAL A 177 2.83 7.31 -20.17
C VAL A 177 3.55 6.71 -18.95
N LYS A 178 2.87 6.51 -17.82
CA LYS A 178 3.46 5.87 -16.63
C LYS A 178 3.90 4.42 -16.89
N LEU A 179 3.14 3.68 -17.69
CA LEU A 179 3.43 2.27 -18.02
C LEU A 179 4.65 2.09 -18.95
N ARG A 180 5.24 3.17 -19.45
CA ARG A 180 6.52 3.11 -20.20
C ARG A 180 7.73 2.96 -19.27
N GLN A 181 7.57 3.26 -17.98
CA GLN A 181 8.63 3.10 -17.00
C GLN A 181 8.71 1.64 -16.57
N ALA A 182 9.88 1.01 -16.70
CA ALA A 182 10.06 -0.43 -16.45
C ALA A 182 9.55 -0.86 -15.06
N GLY A 183 9.93 -0.12 -14.00
CA GLY A 183 9.49 -0.41 -12.64
C GLY A 183 7.98 -0.30 -12.45
N TYR A 184 7.37 0.76 -13.01
CA TYR A 184 5.93 0.97 -12.93
C TYR A 184 5.14 -0.06 -13.75
N GLN A 185 5.66 -0.49 -14.90
CA GLN A 185 5.06 -1.55 -15.71
C GLN A 185 5.06 -2.89 -14.96
N VAL A 186 6.15 -3.24 -14.29
CA VAL A 186 6.21 -4.44 -13.43
C VAL A 186 5.23 -4.31 -12.26
N TYR A 187 5.18 -3.16 -11.60
CA TYR A 187 4.21 -2.88 -10.54
C TYR A 187 2.77 -3.06 -11.04
N ALA A 188 2.45 -2.59 -12.24
CA ALA A 188 1.13 -2.76 -12.86
C ALA A 188 0.78 -4.23 -13.06
N VAL A 189 1.67 -5.02 -13.68
CA VAL A 189 1.45 -6.45 -13.91
C VAL A 189 1.17 -7.19 -12.60
N LEU A 190 2.00 -6.96 -11.58
CA LEU A 190 1.84 -7.63 -10.29
C LEU A 190 0.58 -7.16 -9.54
N THR A 191 0.21 -5.89 -9.70
CA THR A 191 -1.03 -5.34 -9.12
C THR A 191 -2.27 -5.95 -9.79
N MET A 192 -2.27 -6.11 -11.12
CA MET A 192 -3.36 -6.79 -11.83
C MET A 192 -3.54 -8.24 -11.35
N CYS A 193 -2.43 -8.96 -11.13
CA CYS A 193 -2.49 -10.32 -10.57
C CYS A 193 -3.16 -10.34 -9.18
N ARG A 194 -2.83 -9.37 -8.31
CA ARG A 194 -3.43 -9.25 -6.98
C ARG A 194 -4.91 -8.89 -7.05
N ILE A 195 -5.31 -8.02 -7.97
CA ILE A 195 -6.73 -7.67 -8.18
C ILE A 195 -7.51 -8.89 -8.65
N LEU A 196 -7.00 -9.65 -9.63
CA LEU A 196 -7.63 -10.90 -10.09
C LEU A 196 -7.79 -11.92 -8.96
N TYR A 197 -6.75 -12.09 -8.13
CA TYR A 197 -6.84 -12.97 -6.96
C TYR A 197 -7.92 -12.50 -5.99
N THR A 198 -8.01 -11.19 -5.75
CA THR A 198 -9.00 -10.59 -4.85
C THR A 198 -10.42 -10.83 -5.35
N PHE A 199 -10.66 -10.67 -6.66
CA PHE A 199 -11.97 -10.99 -7.24
C PHE A 199 -12.36 -12.45 -7.03
N GLN A 200 -11.42 -13.39 -7.21
CA GLN A 200 -11.73 -14.80 -7.08
C GLN A 200 -11.86 -15.29 -5.63
N HIS A 201 -11.05 -14.77 -4.71
CA HIS A 201 -10.90 -15.32 -3.37
C HIS A 201 -11.42 -14.42 -2.25
N GLY A 202 -11.78 -13.16 -2.55
CA GLY A 202 -12.32 -12.23 -1.57
C GLY A 202 -11.34 -11.83 -0.47
N THR A 203 -10.04 -11.91 -0.74
CA THR A 203 -8.96 -11.56 0.21
C THR A 203 -7.72 -11.06 -0.52
N ILE A 204 -6.79 -10.45 0.22
CA ILE A 204 -5.55 -9.87 -0.28
C ILE A 204 -4.36 -10.74 0.14
N ILE A 205 -3.46 -11.00 -0.81
CA ILE A 205 -2.15 -11.62 -0.58
C ILE A 205 -1.04 -10.75 -1.17
N SER A 206 0.21 -11.15 -0.98
CA SER A 206 1.35 -10.45 -1.56
C SER A 206 1.29 -10.42 -3.10
N LYS A 207 1.93 -9.42 -3.69
CA LYS A 207 1.99 -9.24 -5.15
C LYS A 207 2.69 -10.43 -5.81
N SER A 208 3.78 -10.93 -5.21
CA SER A 208 4.49 -12.12 -5.69
C SER A 208 3.67 -13.41 -5.60
N SER A 209 2.92 -13.61 -4.50
CA SER A 209 2.06 -14.78 -4.33
C SER A 209 0.90 -14.76 -5.32
N ALA A 210 0.26 -13.60 -5.51
CA ALA A 210 -0.80 -13.44 -6.50
C ALA A 210 -0.31 -13.66 -7.93
N ALA A 211 0.88 -13.17 -8.27
CA ALA A 211 1.48 -13.42 -9.57
C ALA A 211 1.81 -14.91 -9.80
N THR A 212 2.27 -15.62 -8.76
CA THR A 212 2.52 -17.08 -8.85
C THR A 212 1.22 -17.85 -9.10
N TRP A 213 0.15 -17.48 -8.40
CA TRP A 213 -1.19 -18.02 -8.63
C TRP A 213 -1.71 -17.69 -10.05
N ALA A 214 -1.55 -16.45 -10.49
CA ALA A 214 -2.02 -15.99 -11.79
C ALA A 214 -1.31 -16.71 -12.94
N ALA A 215 -0.02 -17.02 -12.78
CA ALA A 215 0.75 -17.79 -13.75
C ALA A 215 0.23 -19.23 -13.95
N GLN A 216 -0.59 -19.77 -13.03
CA GLN A 216 -1.23 -21.08 -13.19
C GLN A 216 -2.60 -20.98 -13.86
N SER A 217 -3.28 -19.84 -13.74
CA SER A 217 -4.70 -19.67 -14.11
C SER A 217 -4.92 -18.85 -15.38
N LEU A 218 -3.97 -17.97 -15.76
CA LEU A 218 -4.12 -17.08 -16.90
C LEU A 218 -3.83 -17.76 -18.25
N PRO A 219 -4.26 -17.18 -19.39
CA PRO A 219 -3.83 -17.61 -20.71
C PRO A 219 -2.30 -17.55 -20.90
N GLU A 220 -1.75 -18.45 -21.71
CA GLU A 220 -0.29 -18.66 -21.85
C GLU A 220 0.50 -17.37 -22.17
N TYR A 221 -0.03 -16.52 -23.05
CA TYR A 221 0.62 -15.25 -23.42
C TYR A 221 0.70 -14.26 -22.25
N MET A 222 -0.24 -14.31 -21.30
CA MET A 222 -0.21 -13.50 -20.08
C MET A 222 0.68 -14.14 -19.00
N LYS A 223 0.73 -15.48 -18.91
CA LYS A 223 1.65 -16.17 -17.99
C LYS A 223 3.09 -15.75 -18.23
N ALA A 224 3.53 -15.70 -19.49
CA ALA A 224 4.88 -15.28 -19.86
C ALA A 224 5.21 -13.85 -19.37
N LEU A 225 4.25 -12.92 -19.45
CA LEU A 225 4.38 -11.56 -18.92
C LEU A 225 4.55 -11.56 -17.39
N VAL A 226 3.71 -12.32 -16.70
CA VAL A 226 3.72 -12.42 -15.23
C VAL A 226 5.03 -13.05 -14.73
N THR A 227 5.52 -14.12 -15.36
CA THR A 227 6.81 -14.74 -15.03
C THR A 227 7.97 -13.75 -15.24
N LYS A 228 7.96 -12.98 -16.33
CA LYS A 228 8.97 -11.93 -16.55
C LYS A 228 8.91 -10.86 -15.46
N ALA A 229 7.71 -10.43 -15.05
CA ALA A 229 7.54 -9.42 -14.01
C ALA A 229 8.04 -9.91 -12.64
N LEU A 230 7.82 -11.19 -12.29
CA LEU A 230 8.35 -11.82 -11.08
C LEU A 230 9.88 -11.90 -11.06
N ALA A 231 10.47 -12.21 -12.22
CA ALA A 231 11.93 -12.33 -12.36
C ALA A 231 12.66 -10.97 -12.46
N TRP A 232 11.92 -9.88 -12.68
CA TRP A 232 12.51 -8.56 -12.91
C TRP A 232 13.30 -8.05 -11.68
N ARG A 233 14.32 -7.23 -11.95
CA ARG A 233 15.21 -6.61 -10.97
C ARG A 233 15.41 -5.14 -11.32
N ASN A 234 15.64 -4.30 -10.31
CA ASN A 234 15.82 -2.86 -10.50
C ASN A 234 16.86 -2.52 -11.58
N CYS A 235 16.63 -1.40 -12.27
CA CYS A 235 17.46 -0.89 -13.36
C CYS A 235 17.56 -1.80 -14.60
N LYS A 236 16.77 -2.88 -14.69
CA LYS A 236 16.65 -3.67 -15.92
C LYS A 236 15.51 -3.13 -16.80
N PRO A 237 15.68 -3.14 -18.14
CA PRO A 237 14.58 -2.79 -19.03
C PRO A 237 13.42 -3.77 -18.87
N PHE A 238 12.20 -3.28 -19.05
CA PHE A 238 10.98 -4.08 -19.08
C PHE A 238 10.02 -3.46 -20.09
N ASP A 239 10.14 -3.88 -21.35
CA ASP A 239 9.38 -3.34 -22.47
C ASP A 239 8.34 -4.35 -22.96
N ASN A 240 7.23 -4.41 -22.23
CA ASN A 240 6.08 -5.28 -22.53
C ASN A 240 4.78 -4.47 -22.46
N LEU A 241 4.79 -3.23 -23.00
CA LEU A 241 3.68 -2.29 -22.83
C LEU A 241 2.34 -2.86 -23.33
N ASN A 242 2.31 -3.38 -24.57
CA ASN A 242 1.09 -3.92 -25.15
C ASN A 242 0.53 -5.09 -24.33
N ALA A 243 1.39 -6.02 -23.91
CA ALA A 243 0.98 -7.14 -23.07
C ALA A 243 0.46 -6.68 -21.69
N THR A 244 1.06 -5.62 -21.13
CA THR A 244 0.60 -5.02 -19.87
C THR A 244 -0.77 -4.37 -20.02
N LEU A 245 -1.00 -3.64 -21.11
CA LEU A 245 -2.31 -3.04 -21.41
C LEU A 245 -3.38 -4.11 -21.62
N GLU A 246 -3.05 -5.20 -22.30
CA GLU A 246 -3.96 -6.35 -22.46
C GLU A 246 -4.30 -7.01 -21.12
N LEU A 247 -3.34 -7.14 -20.20
CA LEU A 247 -3.61 -7.64 -18.85
C LEU A 247 -4.53 -6.70 -18.06
N VAL A 248 -4.38 -5.38 -18.20
CA VAL A 248 -5.29 -4.39 -17.61
C VAL A 248 -6.71 -4.54 -18.19
N ARG A 249 -6.84 -4.65 -19.52
CA ARG A 249 -8.15 -4.89 -20.19
C ARG A 249 -8.80 -6.19 -19.73
N TYR A 250 -8.01 -7.26 -19.63
CA TYR A 250 -8.48 -8.55 -19.16
C TYR A 250 -8.99 -8.48 -17.72
N THR A 251 -8.25 -7.79 -16.85
CA THR A 251 -8.63 -7.60 -15.44
C THR A 251 -9.93 -6.80 -15.32
N LEU A 252 -10.11 -5.76 -16.15
CA LEU A 252 -11.37 -4.99 -16.24
C LEU A 252 -12.55 -5.84 -16.69
N ALA A 253 -12.35 -6.72 -17.68
CA ALA A 253 -13.42 -7.60 -18.15
C ALA A 253 -13.85 -8.61 -17.07
N HIS A 254 -12.92 -9.11 -16.25
CA HIS A 254 -13.21 -10.07 -15.16
C HIS A 254 -13.86 -9.42 -13.93
N ALA A 255 -13.77 -8.10 -13.78
CA ALA A 255 -14.50 -7.38 -12.72
C ALA A 255 -16.04 -7.52 -12.86
N HIS A 256 -16.54 -7.83 -14.06
CA HIS A 256 -17.98 -7.95 -14.34
C HIS A 256 -18.53 -9.38 -14.30
N THR A 257 -17.67 -10.40 -14.20
CA THR A 257 -18.08 -11.81 -14.22
C THR A 257 -18.19 -12.37 -12.80
N ARG A 258 -19.19 -11.91 -12.04
CA ARG A 258 -19.60 -12.60 -10.81
C ARG A 258 -20.54 -13.74 -11.21
N PRO A 259 -20.32 -15.01 -10.83
CA PRO A 259 -21.43 -15.95 -10.83
C PRO A 259 -22.48 -15.42 -9.85
N PRO A 260 -23.77 -15.33 -10.23
CA PRO A 260 -24.81 -14.95 -9.30
C PRO A 260 -24.83 -15.97 -8.16
N HIS A 261 -24.88 -15.48 -6.93
CA HIS A 261 -25.14 -16.28 -5.74
C HIS A 261 -26.48 -17.03 -5.86
#